data_AF-A0A2J7PIC1-F1
#
_entry.id   AF-A0A2J7PIC1-F1
#
_cell.length_a   1.000
_cell.length_b   1.000
_cell.length_c   1.000
_cell.angle_alpha   90.00
_cell.angle_beta   90.00
_cell.angle_gamma   90.00
#
_symmetry.space_group_name_H-M   'P 1'
#
loop_
_entity.id
_entity.type
_entity.pdbx_description
1 polymer ?
#
loop_
_entity_poly.entity_id
_entity_poly.type
_entity_poly.pdbx_seq_one_letter_code
_entity_poly.pdbx_strand_id
1 'polypeptide(L)'
;MQACFQQVQTTYKKVHKPLVFHEPNSSDDSSVFILKPQLVYKDGTNVMGMIVFCLAFGLLAGQMGAKAKLMVDFFVVLNDIVMKLVGVVMWYSPFGILCLIAGKIMSIENLAATAQQLGLYMITVILGLLVHALVTLPGIYYAFTRKNPAVFFQGMLQAWVTALGTASSAATLPITFRCLEENNKIDARVTRFVVAVGATVNMDGTALYEAVAAIFIAQMNGIPLGIGEVITVSLTATLASVGAASIPSAALITMLLVLSALGLPTSDISLLFAVDWLLDRLRTSINVLGDAYGAGIVYHLSKDELDRMDAERIVDAAESGLAVGVKASETADCISQPIPAGSSETQM
;
A
#
# COMPACT_ATOMS: atom_id res chain seq x y z
N MET A 1 21.04 1.17 8.56
CA MET A 1 21.14 -0.20 9.10
C MET A 1 20.08 -0.48 10.16
N GLN A 2 20.00 0.30 11.25
CA GLN A 2 18.99 0.08 12.30
C GLN A 2 17.55 0.04 11.78
N ALA A 3 17.18 0.95 10.86
CA ALA A 3 15.86 1.00 10.24
C ALA A 3 15.44 -0.30 9.49
N CYS A 4 16.39 -1.16 9.12
CA CYS A 4 16.09 -2.43 8.45
C CYS A 4 15.48 -3.46 9.41
N PHE A 5 15.79 -3.36 10.71
CA PHE A 5 15.42 -4.33 11.74
C PHE A 5 14.59 -3.74 12.87
N GLN A 6 14.60 -2.41 13.03
CA GLN A 6 13.90 -1.72 14.10
C GLN A 6 13.10 -0.52 13.62
N GLN A 7 11.97 -0.31 14.30
CA GLN A 7 11.06 0.81 14.12
C GLN A 7 10.88 1.57 15.43
N VAL A 8 10.53 2.85 15.33
CA VAL A 8 10.33 3.73 16.48
C VAL A 8 8.86 3.71 16.86
N GLN A 9 8.57 3.45 18.14
CA GLN A 9 7.23 3.58 18.70
C GLN A 9 7.29 4.47 19.95
N THR A 10 6.29 5.34 20.11
CA THR A 10 6.08 6.07 21.35
C THR A 10 5.35 5.20 22.36
N THR A 11 5.95 5.03 23.53
CA THR A 11 5.33 4.38 24.69
C THR A 11 5.19 5.39 25.83
N TYR A 12 4.21 5.18 26.71
CA TYR A 12 4.01 6.07 27.85
C TYR A 12 4.53 5.42 29.12
N LYS A 13 5.50 6.05 29.76
CA LYS A 13 6.03 5.62 31.06
C LYS A 13 5.33 6.41 32.16
N LYS A 14 4.82 5.70 33.18
CA LYS A 14 4.34 6.32 34.42
C LYS A 14 5.55 6.86 35.19
N VAL A 15 5.59 8.16 35.42
CA VAL A 15 6.62 8.84 36.22
C VAL A 15 5.94 9.55 37.38
N HIS A 16 6.50 9.44 38.59
CA HIS A 16 5.97 10.17 39.74
C HIS A 16 6.05 11.68 39.49
N LYS A 17 4.97 12.40 39.76
CA LYS A 17 4.98 13.86 39.80
C LYS A 17 5.94 14.29 40.92
N PRO A 18 6.91 15.19 40.68
CA PRO A 18 7.70 15.74 41.77
C PRO A 18 6.74 16.45 42.74
N LEU A 19 6.80 16.11 44.02
CA LEU A 19 6.01 16.75 45.07
C LEU A 19 6.36 18.24 45.08
N VAL A 20 5.42 19.08 44.62
CA VAL A 20 5.47 20.52 44.91
C VAL A 20 4.99 20.65 46.34
N PHE A 21 5.89 20.92 47.28
CA PHE A 21 5.53 21.17 48.67
C PHE A 21 4.58 22.38 48.72
N HIS A 22 3.29 22.13 48.95
CA HIS A 22 2.33 23.15 49.35
C HIS A 22 1.56 22.68 50.58
N GLU A 23 1.67 23.52 51.61
CA GLU A 23 1.09 23.58 52.96
C GLU A 23 0.64 22.30 53.72
N PRO A 24 0.94 22.22 55.03
CA PRO A 24 0.72 21.03 55.83
C PRO A 24 -0.71 20.98 56.38
N ASN A 25 -1.74 20.65 55.57
CA ASN A 25 -3.01 20.18 56.14
C ASN A 25 -4.00 19.44 55.21
N SER A 26 -3.52 18.63 54.27
CA SER A 26 -4.40 17.73 53.52
C SER A 26 -3.82 16.32 53.44
N SER A 27 -4.45 15.39 54.16
CA SER A 27 -4.24 13.95 54.09
C SER A 27 -4.82 13.39 52.78
N ASP A 28 -4.15 13.64 51.67
CA ASP A 28 -4.45 12.99 50.39
C ASP A 28 -3.13 12.43 49.81
N ASP A 29 -2.74 11.25 50.29
CA ASP A 29 -1.58 10.49 49.81
C ASP A 29 -1.92 9.74 48.51
N SER A 30 -2.44 10.48 47.52
CA SER A 30 -2.59 9.98 46.17
C SER A 30 -1.33 10.37 45.38
N SER A 31 -0.39 9.42 45.29
CA SER A 31 0.79 9.56 44.44
C SER A 31 0.36 9.81 42.98
N VAL A 32 0.35 11.09 42.57
CA VAL A 32 -0.06 11.48 41.23
C VAL A 32 1.00 11.05 40.23
N PHE A 33 0.68 10.05 39.40
CA PHE A 33 1.52 9.63 38.29
C PHE A 33 1.25 10.49 37.06
N ILE A 34 2.30 10.93 36.37
CA ILE A 34 2.22 11.58 35.07
C ILE A 34 2.72 10.59 34.00
N LEU A 35 1.96 10.42 32.94
CA LEU A 35 2.39 9.69 31.74
C LEU A 35 3.34 10.59 30.94
N LYS A 36 4.62 10.21 30.84
CA LYS A 36 5.58 10.89 29.95
C LYS A 36 5.76 10.06 28.68
N PRO A 37 5.67 10.67 27.48
CA PRO A 37 5.98 9.98 26.24
C PRO A 37 7.48 9.65 26.22
N GLN A 38 7.80 8.42 25.83
CA GLN A 38 9.16 7.93 25.67
C GLN A 38 9.25 7.18 24.33
N LEU A 39 10.25 7.54 23.53
CA LEU A 39 10.57 6.81 22.30
C LEU A 39 11.27 5.50 22.65
N VAL A 40 10.76 4.40 22.10
CA VAL A 40 11.31 3.06 22.25
C VAL A 40 11.48 2.45 20.88
N TYR A 41 12.65 1.84 20.66
CA TYR A 41 12.89 1.04 19.47
C TYR A 41 12.31 -0.36 19.68
N LYS A 42 11.51 -0.82 18.73
CA LYS A 42 10.99 -2.19 18.70
C LYS A 42 11.48 -2.90 17.45
N ASP A 43 11.58 -4.21 17.56
CA ASP A 43 11.92 -5.06 16.42
C ASP A 43 10.79 -4.99 15.37
N GLY A 44 11.19 -4.87 14.11
CA GLY A 44 10.31 -4.64 12.97
C GLY A 44 10.93 -3.66 11.97
N THR A 45 10.71 -3.88 10.69
CA THR A 45 11.31 -3.08 9.62
C THR A 45 10.60 -1.73 9.46
N ASN A 46 11.34 -0.62 9.46
CA ASN A 46 10.80 0.71 9.18
C ASN A 46 10.72 0.96 7.67
N VAL A 47 9.69 0.38 7.03
CA VAL A 47 9.49 0.45 5.57
C VAL A 47 9.32 1.89 5.09
N MET A 48 8.49 2.69 5.76
CA MET A 48 8.24 4.09 5.38
C MET A 48 9.52 4.93 5.40
N GLY A 49 10.32 4.82 6.47
CA GLY A 49 11.57 5.54 6.59
C GLY A 49 12.59 5.14 5.51
N MET A 50 12.64 3.85 5.16
CA MET A 50 13.46 3.37 4.05
C MET A 50 12.99 3.91 2.70
N ILE A 51 11.68 3.96 2.44
CA ILE A 51 11.13 4.54 1.19
C ILE A 51 11.53 6.01 1.08
N VAL A 52 11.28 6.82 2.12
CA VAL A 52 11.63 8.26 2.12
C VAL A 52 13.12 8.46 1.86
N PHE A 53 13.98 7.67 2.51
CA PHE A 53 15.42 7.71 2.28
C PHE A 53 15.78 7.33 0.84
N CYS A 54 15.24 6.21 0.32
CA CYS A 54 15.52 5.74 -1.03
C CYS A 54 15.04 6.71 -2.11
N LEU A 55 13.90 7.39 -1.90
CA LEU A 55 13.41 8.44 -2.79
C LEU A 55 14.35 9.64 -2.81
N ALA A 56 14.72 10.17 -1.64
CA ALA A 56 15.65 11.29 -1.55
C ALA A 56 17.02 10.93 -2.18
N PHE A 57 17.53 9.73 -1.88
CA PHE A 57 18.77 9.22 -2.45
C PHE A 57 18.69 9.06 -3.97
N GLY A 58 17.61 8.46 -4.49
CA GLY A 58 17.41 8.26 -5.93
C GLY A 58 17.31 9.59 -6.69
N LEU A 59 16.60 10.58 -6.13
CA LEU A 59 16.51 11.93 -6.70
C LEU A 59 17.89 12.61 -6.76
N LEU A 60 18.65 12.59 -5.67
CA LEU A 60 19.98 13.18 -5.62
C LEU A 60 20.96 12.46 -6.55
N ALA A 61 20.94 11.13 -6.59
CA ALA A 61 21.76 10.34 -7.50
C ALA A 61 21.41 10.65 -8.97
N GLY A 62 20.13 10.79 -9.31
CA GLY A 62 19.69 11.18 -10.65
C GLY A 62 20.21 12.56 -11.08
N GLN A 63 20.27 13.52 -10.16
CA GLN A 63 20.79 14.87 -10.41
C GLN A 63 22.31 14.93 -10.63
N MET A 64 23.06 13.91 -10.17
CA MET A 64 24.52 13.85 -10.31
C MET A 64 24.99 13.38 -11.69
N GLY A 65 24.07 12.98 -12.58
CA GLY A 65 24.35 12.57 -13.95
C GLY A 65 25.39 11.44 -14.02
N ALA A 66 26.40 11.61 -14.89
CA ALA A 66 27.41 10.58 -15.16
C ALA A 66 28.17 10.09 -13.92
N LYS A 67 28.36 10.94 -12.89
CA LYS A 67 29.08 10.56 -11.67
C LYS A 67 28.36 9.48 -10.86
N ALA A 68 27.03 9.44 -10.92
CA ALA A 68 26.22 8.46 -10.21
C ALA A 68 25.89 7.23 -11.05
N LYS A 69 26.27 7.19 -12.34
CA LYS A 69 25.91 6.10 -13.27
C LYS A 69 26.26 4.73 -12.73
N LEU A 70 27.49 4.54 -12.23
CA LEU A 70 27.93 3.27 -11.64
C LEU A 70 27.02 2.82 -10.48
N MET A 71 26.59 3.77 -9.64
CA MET A 71 25.75 3.48 -8.48
C MET A 71 24.32 3.15 -8.90
N VAL A 72 23.78 3.88 -9.87
CA VAL A 72 22.45 3.60 -10.45
C VAL A 72 22.45 2.23 -11.12
N ASP A 73 23.45 1.93 -11.95
CA ASP A 73 23.59 0.64 -12.65
C ASP A 73 23.69 -0.52 -11.65
N PHE A 74 24.43 -0.33 -10.54
CA PHE A 74 24.48 -1.32 -9.46
C PHE A 74 23.08 -1.63 -8.89
N PHE A 75 22.27 -0.61 -8.58
CA PHE A 75 20.92 -0.82 -8.05
C PHE A 75 19.97 -1.44 -9.07
N VAL A 76 20.12 -1.12 -10.36
CA VAL A 76 19.35 -1.74 -11.45
C VAL A 76 19.65 -3.24 -11.52
N VAL A 77 20.93 -3.63 -11.55
CA VAL A 77 21.33 -5.04 -11.58
C VAL A 77 20.89 -5.77 -10.31
N LEU A 78 21.03 -5.14 -9.14
CA LEU A 78 20.56 -5.70 -7.87
C LEU A 78 19.05 -5.97 -7.91
N ASN A 79 18.26 -5.03 -8.42
CA ASN A 79 16.82 -5.21 -8.58
C ASN A 79 16.50 -6.39 -9.50
N ASP A 80 17.19 -6.52 -10.64
CA ASP A 80 16.96 -7.63 -11.58
C ASP A 80 17.26 -8.99 -10.94
N ILE A 81 18.30 -9.06 -10.09
CA ILE A 81 18.60 -10.25 -9.28
C ILE A 81 17.45 -10.55 -8.31
N VAL A 82 16.95 -9.53 -7.60
CA VAL A 82 15.82 -9.69 -6.67
C VAL A 82 14.58 -10.19 -7.42
N MET A 83 14.25 -9.64 -8.59
CA MET A 83 13.09 -10.10 -9.37
C MET A 83 13.23 -11.56 -9.84
N LYS A 84 14.44 -12.01 -10.16
CA LYS A 84 14.69 -13.44 -10.45
C LYS A 84 14.47 -14.32 -9.23
N LEU A 85 14.90 -13.89 -8.04
CA LEU A 85 14.64 -14.60 -6.78
C LEU A 85 13.15 -14.69 -6.47
N VAL A 86 12.40 -13.62 -6.71
CA VAL A 86 10.93 -13.61 -6.58
C VAL A 86 10.30 -14.66 -7.48
N GLY A 87 10.82 -14.81 -8.70
CA GLY A 87 10.47 -15.90 -9.61
C GLY A 87 10.52 -17.29 -8.98
N VAL A 88 11.58 -17.58 -8.24
CA VAL A 88 11.75 -18.86 -7.53
C VAL A 88 10.73 -19.01 -6.41
N VAL A 89 10.52 -17.97 -5.59
CA VAL A 89 9.57 -18.00 -4.47
C VAL A 89 8.14 -18.25 -4.94
N MET A 90 7.74 -17.71 -6.09
CA MET A 90 6.38 -17.92 -6.61
C MET A 90 6.09 -19.37 -6.99
N TRP A 91 7.08 -20.16 -7.39
CA TRP A 91 6.86 -21.60 -7.61
C TRP A 91 6.44 -22.32 -6.32
N TYR A 92 6.93 -21.88 -5.17
CA TYR A 92 6.54 -22.40 -3.86
C TYR A 92 5.27 -21.75 -3.29
N SER A 93 4.86 -20.60 -3.83
CA SER A 93 3.74 -19.81 -3.29
C SER A 93 2.41 -20.56 -3.18
N PRO A 94 1.97 -21.41 -4.13
CA PRO A 94 0.68 -22.10 -4.01
C PRO A 94 0.61 -23.01 -2.78
N PHE A 95 1.71 -23.70 -2.48
CA PHE A 95 1.81 -24.56 -1.30
C PHE A 95 1.85 -23.73 -0.01
N GLY A 96 2.66 -22.67 0.02
CA GLY A 96 2.74 -21.76 1.17
C GLY A 96 1.39 -21.12 1.51
N ILE A 97 0.67 -20.63 0.50
CA ILE A 97 -0.65 -20.01 0.66
C ILE A 97 -1.66 -21.04 1.17
N LEU A 98 -1.67 -22.27 0.64
CA LEU A 98 -2.55 -23.34 1.14
C LEU A 98 -2.32 -23.60 2.62
N CYS A 99 -1.06 -23.72 3.05
CA CYS A 99 -0.70 -23.91 4.45
C CYS A 99 -1.09 -22.72 5.35
N LEU A 100 -0.92 -21.48 4.86
CA LEU A 100 -1.32 -20.27 5.60
C LEU A 100 -2.84 -20.20 5.81
N ILE A 101 -3.62 -20.54 4.79
CA ILE A 101 -5.09 -20.58 4.87
C ILE A 101 -5.53 -21.71 5.81
N ALA A 102 -5.03 -22.93 5.60
CA ALA A 102 -5.37 -24.09 6.42
C ALA A 102 -5.00 -23.90 7.90
N GLY A 103 -3.79 -23.41 8.18
CA GLY A 103 -3.30 -23.14 9.53
C GLY A 103 -4.17 -22.15 10.30
N LYS A 104 -4.77 -21.18 9.60
CA LYS A 104 -5.64 -20.19 10.24
C LYS A 104 -7.05 -20.69 10.45
N ILE A 105 -7.61 -21.45 9.51
CA ILE A 105 -8.92 -22.09 9.70
C ILE A 105 -8.90 -23.00 10.95
N MET A 106 -7.80 -23.71 11.21
CA MET A 106 -7.64 -24.55 12.41
C MET A 106 -7.56 -23.76 13.73
N SER A 107 -7.19 -22.48 13.70
CA SER A 107 -7.08 -21.64 14.90
C SER A 107 -8.41 -21.05 15.38
N ILE A 108 -9.52 -21.38 14.72
CA ILE A 108 -10.86 -20.86 15.01
C ILE A 108 -11.54 -21.80 16.00
N GLU A 109 -11.65 -21.41 17.27
CA GLU A 109 -12.24 -22.25 18.31
C GLU A 109 -13.78 -22.22 18.33
N ASN A 110 -14.42 -21.08 18.02
CA ASN A 110 -15.89 -20.93 18.12
C ASN A 110 -16.49 -19.91 17.12
N LEU A 111 -16.64 -20.33 15.86
CA LEU A 111 -17.18 -19.48 14.78
C LEU A 111 -18.63 -18.99 15.04
N ALA A 112 -19.45 -19.80 15.72
CA ALA A 112 -20.86 -19.49 15.97
C ALA A 112 -21.08 -18.35 16.98
N ALA A 113 -20.29 -18.30 18.06
CA ALA A 113 -20.38 -17.25 19.07
C ALA A 113 -19.91 -15.90 18.51
N THR A 114 -18.83 -15.90 17.72
CA THR A 114 -18.32 -14.71 17.02
C THR A 114 -19.32 -14.18 15.98
N ALA A 115 -19.98 -15.08 15.24
CA ALA A 115 -21.00 -14.70 14.26
C ALA A 115 -22.26 -14.06 14.88
N GLN A 116 -22.65 -14.47 16.09
CA GLN A 116 -23.89 -14.01 16.73
C GLN A 116 -23.80 -12.57 17.27
N GLN A 117 -22.62 -12.11 17.68
CA GLN A 117 -22.41 -10.76 18.24
C GLN A 117 -21.78 -9.77 17.26
N LEU A 118 -20.93 -10.23 16.34
CA LEU A 118 -20.18 -9.38 15.39
C LEU A 118 -20.53 -9.65 13.92
N GLY A 119 -21.49 -10.54 13.65
CA GLY A 119 -21.84 -10.97 12.28
C GLY A 119 -22.25 -9.82 11.37
N LEU A 120 -23.15 -8.94 11.84
CA LEU A 120 -23.60 -7.79 11.06
C LEU A 120 -22.47 -6.80 10.77
N TYR A 121 -21.57 -6.58 11.74
CA TYR A 121 -20.38 -5.78 11.55
C TYR A 121 -19.47 -6.38 10.47
N MET A 122 -19.16 -7.68 10.55
CA MET A 122 -18.36 -8.37 9.54
C MET A 122 -18.97 -8.27 8.15
N ILE A 123 -20.27 -8.53 8.02
CA ILE A 123 -20.98 -8.43 6.74
C ILE A 123 -20.88 -7.00 6.19
N THR A 124 -21.02 -5.99 7.03
CA THR A 124 -20.92 -4.58 6.61
C THR A 124 -19.54 -4.25 6.07
N VAL A 125 -18.48 -4.66 6.78
CA VAL A 125 -17.09 -4.46 6.32
C VAL A 125 -16.85 -5.22 5.01
N ILE A 126 -17.21 -6.50 4.95
CA ILE A 126 -17.03 -7.34 3.76
C ILE A 126 -17.76 -6.75 2.56
N LEU A 127 -19.01 -6.32 2.74
CA LEU A 127 -19.81 -5.72 1.68
C LEU A 127 -19.18 -4.40 1.21
N GLY A 128 -18.77 -3.53 2.13
CA GLY A 128 -18.10 -2.27 1.78
C GLY A 128 -16.81 -2.51 0.99
N LEU A 129 -15.99 -3.46 1.44
CA LEU A 129 -14.78 -3.90 0.77
C LEU A 129 -15.06 -4.47 -0.63
N LEU A 130 -16.08 -5.32 -0.78
CA LEU A 130 -16.47 -5.87 -2.08
C LEU A 130 -16.98 -4.80 -3.05
N VAL A 131 -17.82 -3.87 -2.57
CA VAL A 131 -18.28 -2.73 -3.38
C VAL A 131 -17.10 -1.86 -3.81
N HIS A 132 -16.15 -1.61 -2.90
CA HIS A 132 -14.95 -0.85 -3.23
C HIS A 132 -14.10 -1.57 -4.28
N ALA A 133 -13.86 -2.87 -4.11
CA ALA A 133 -13.03 -3.68 -5.00
C ALA A 133 -13.65 -3.94 -6.39
N LEU A 134 -14.97 -4.12 -6.47
CA LEU A 134 -15.65 -4.51 -7.71
C LEU A 134 -16.28 -3.34 -8.46
N VAL A 135 -16.63 -2.26 -7.77
CA VAL A 135 -17.32 -1.11 -8.36
C VAL A 135 -16.44 0.14 -8.32
N THR A 136 -15.91 0.50 -7.15
CA THR A 136 -15.23 1.79 -6.97
C THR A 136 -13.87 1.82 -7.69
N LEU A 137 -12.95 0.91 -7.35
CA LEU A 137 -11.63 0.86 -7.97
C LEU A 137 -11.68 0.57 -9.48
N PRO A 138 -12.44 -0.43 -9.96
CA PRO A 138 -12.58 -0.69 -11.40
C PRO A 138 -13.26 0.46 -12.14
N GLY A 139 -14.24 1.12 -11.50
CA GLY A 139 -14.95 2.27 -12.05
C GLY A 139 -14.02 3.47 -12.24
N ILE A 140 -13.18 3.78 -11.25
CA ILE A 140 -12.16 4.83 -11.35
C ILE A 140 -11.15 4.48 -12.45
N TYR A 141 -10.64 3.25 -12.47
CA TYR A 141 -9.72 2.80 -13.52
C TYR A 141 -10.31 2.95 -14.92
N TYR A 142 -11.56 2.51 -15.12
CA TYR A 142 -12.25 2.64 -16.40
C TYR A 142 -12.49 4.11 -16.77
N ALA A 143 -12.86 4.96 -15.82
CA ALA A 143 -13.12 6.37 -16.07
C ALA A 143 -11.89 7.10 -16.64
N PHE A 144 -10.70 6.84 -16.08
CA PHE A 144 -9.46 7.48 -16.51
C PHE A 144 -8.79 6.78 -17.70
N THR A 145 -8.73 5.46 -17.72
CA THR A 145 -7.96 4.72 -18.74
C THR A 145 -8.79 4.28 -19.94
N ARG A 146 -10.13 4.26 -19.80
CA ARG A 146 -11.08 3.70 -20.77
C ARG A 146 -10.77 2.25 -21.19
N LYS A 147 -9.97 1.52 -20.40
CA LYS A 147 -9.61 0.11 -20.61
C LYS A 147 -10.42 -0.81 -19.71
N ASN A 148 -10.59 -2.06 -20.13
CA ASN A 148 -11.36 -3.06 -19.38
C ASN A 148 -10.65 -3.42 -18.06
N PRO A 149 -11.23 -3.10 -16.89
CA PRO A 149 -10.62 -3.41 -15.59
C PRO A 149 -10.60 -4.91 -15.28
N ALA A 150 -11.50 -5.71 -15.85
CA ALA A 150 -11.54 -7.16 -15.58
C ALA A 150 -10.28 -7.86 -16.12
N VAL A 151 -9.78 -7.44 -17.29
CA VAL A 151 -8.53 -7.95 -17.86
C VAL A 151 -7.34 -7.55 -16.99
N PHE A 152 -7.36 -6.31 -16.48
CA PHE A 152 -6.34 -5.84 -15.54
C PHE A 152 -6.33 -6.65 -14.24
N PHE A 153 -7.51 -6.93 -13.68
CA PHE A 153 -7.66 -7.74 -12.48
C PHE A 153 -7.16 -9.19 -12.68
N GLN A 154 -7.42 -9.80 -13.85
CA GLN A 154 -6.94 -11.14 -14.16
C GLN A 154 -5.42 -11.26 -14.06
N GLY A 155 -4.67 -10.27 -14.55
CA GLY A 155 -3.21 -10.28 -14.42
C GLY A 155 -2.71 -10.02 -13.00
N MET A 156 -3.55 -9.47 -12.11
CA MET A 156 -3.25 -9.25 -10.69
C MET A 156 -3.71 -10.39 -9.75
N LEU A 157 -4.41 -11.41 -10.28
CA LEU A 157 -5.06 -12.44 -9.47
C LEU A 157 -4.09 -13.17 -8.52
N GLN A 158 -2.88 -13.46 -8.97
CA GLN A 158 -1.87 -14.13 -8.13
C GLN A 158 -1.43 -13.26 -6.95
N ALA A 159 -1.18 -11.96 -7.17
CA ALA A 159 -0.83 -11.03 -6.10
C ALA A 159 -2.01 -10.87 -5.11
N TRP A 160 -3.23 -10.78 -5.62
CA TRP A 160 -4.45 -10.66 -4.82
C TRP A 160 -4.68 -11.89 -3.91
N VAL A 161 -4.56 -13.11 -4.46
CA VAL A 161 -4.66 -14.36 -3.67
C VAL A 161 -3.52 -14.47 -2.66
N THR A 162 -2.30 -14.07 -3.05
CA THR A 162 -1.18 -14.09 -2.11
C THR A 162 -1.41 -13.14 -0.96
N ALA A 163 -1.92 -11.93 -1.22
CA ALA A 163 -2.23 -10.94 -0.20
C ALA A 163 -3.34 -11.40 0.75
N LEU A 164 -4.34 -12.10 0.20
CA LEU A 164 -5.37 -12.77 0.99
C LEU A 164 -4.79 -13.86 1.92
N GLY A 165 -3.78 -14.60 1.46
CA GLY A 165 -3.11 -15.65 2.24
C GLY A 165 -2.18 -15.10 3.33
N THR A 166 -1.33 -14.13 2.96
CA THR A 166 -0.28 -13.59 3.84
C THR A 166 -0.79 -12.53 4.83
N ALA A 167 -1.87 -11.81 4.49
CA ALA A 167 -2.35 -10.65 5.23
C ALA A 167 -1.29 -9.53 5.38
N SER A 168 -0.36 -9.40 4.43
CA SER A 168 0.62 -8.32 4.42
C SER A 168 0.93 -7.82 3.01
N SER A 169 0.67 -6.52 2.77
CA SER A 169 0.99 -5.85 1.50
C SER A 169 2.50 -5.77 1.26
N ALA A 170 3.30 -5.60 2.33
CA ALA A 170 4.76 -5.60 2.20
C ALA A 170 5.29 -6.97 1.78
N ALA A 171 4.72 -8.06 2.31
CA ALA A 171 5.12 -9.42 1.93
C ALA A 171 4.75 -9.78 0.49
N THR A 172 3.71 -9.16 -0.07
CA THR A 172 3.24 -9.42 -1.45
C THR A 172 3.81 -8.47 -2.48
N LEU A 173 4.53 -7.43 -2.05
CA LEU A 173 5.08 -6.40 -2.90
C LEU A 173 5.88 -6.95 -4.11
N PRO A 174 6.75 -7.96 -3.94
CA PRO A 174 7.54 -8.46 -5.08
C PRO A 174 6.68 -9.18 -6.13
N ILE A 175 5.64 -9.89 -5.70
CA ILE A 175 4.69 -10.58 -6.59
C ILE A 175 3.84 -9.52 -7.31
N THR A 176 3.47 -8.46 -6.61
CA THR A 176 2.72 -7.33 -7.17
C THR A 176 3.50 -6.65 -8.30
N PHE A 177 4.80 -6.37 -8.10
CA PHE A 177 5.64 -5.83 -9.17
C PHE A 177 5.65 -6.72 -10.41
N ARG A 178 5.87 -8.01 -10.22
CA ARG A 178 5.90 -8.95 -11.35
C ARG A 178 4.56 -9.04 -12.07
N CYS A 179 3.44 -9.13 -11.34
CA CYS A 179 2.12 -9.15 -11.98
C CYS A 179 1.88 -7.89 -12.83
N LEU A 180 2.29 -6.71 -12.34
CA LEU A 180 2.13 -5.46 -13.07
C LEU A 180 3.06 -5.38 -14.30
N GLU A 181 4.34 -5.72 -14.13
CA GLU A 181 5.36 -5.62 -15.18
C GLU A 181 5.22 -6.73 -16.24
N GLU A 182 4.99 -7.97 -15.81
CA GLU A 182 4.92 -9.13 -16.72
C GLU A 182 3.52 -9.42 -17.25
N ASN A 183 2.47 -9.36 -16.42
CA ASN A 183 1.11 -9.73 -16.87
C ASN A 183 0.39 -8.51 -17.47
N ASN A 184 0.42 -7.37 -16.76
CA ASN A 184 -0.29 -6.16 -17.18
C ASN A 184 0.54 -5.22 -18.05
N LYS A 185 1.83 -5.54 -18.29
CA LYS A 185 2.75 -4.81 -19.16
C LYS A 185 2.89 -3.32 -18.81
N ILE A 186 2.90 -3.03 -17.51
CA ILE A 186 3.11 -1.66 -17.02
C ILE A 186 4.62 -1.40 -16.93
N ASP A 187 5.02 -0.18 -17.28
CA ASP A 187 6.43 0.22 -17.23
C ASP A 187 7.00 0.15 -15.80
N ALA A 188 8.16 -0.48 -15.69
CA ALA A 188 8.86 -0.69 -14.43
C ALA A 188 9.20 0.61 -13.67
N ARG A 189 9.39 1.73 -14.39
CA ARG A 189 9.63 3.06 -13.80
C ARG A 189 8.42 3.52 -12.98
N VAL A 190 7.21 3.22 -13.45
CA VAL A 190 5.97 3.60 -12.77
C VAL A 190 5.65 2.63 -11.64
N THR A 191 5.69 1.32 -11.91
CA THR A 191 5.36 0.31 -10.90
C THR A 191 6.23 0.46 -9.65
N ARG A 192 7.55 0.57 -9.82
CA ARG A 192 8.53 0.66 -8.72
C ARG A 192 8.38 1.90 -7.87
N PHE A 193 7.84 2.98 -8.42
CA PHE A 193 7.54 4.19 -7.66
C PHE A 193 6.18 4.11 -6.99
N VAL A 194 5.11 3.91 -7.79
CA VAL A 194 3.73 4.01 -7.32
C VAL A 194 3.40 2.92 -6.30
N VAL A 195 3.76 1.67 -6.59
CA VAL A 195 3.40 0.54 -5.71
C VAL A 195 4.25 0.53 -4.44
N ALA A 196 5.51 0.96 -4.51
CA ALA A 196 6.37 1.04 -3.33
C ALA A 196 5.85 2.07 -2.33
N VAL A 197 5.42 3.24 -2.81
CA VAL A 197 4.79 4.28 -1.98
C VAL A 197 3.38 3.86 -1.54
N GLY A 198 2.60 3.30 -2.47
CA GLY A 198 1.23 2.83 -2.26
C GLY A 198 1.12 1.81 -1.14
N ALA A 199 2.01 0.82 -1.11
CA ALA A 199 1.98 -0.26 -0.12
C ALA A 199 2.04 0.22 1.33
N THR A 200 2.53 1.44 1.58
CA THR A 200 2.55 2.09 2.90
C THR A 200 1.49 3.17 3.08
N VAL A 201 1.16 3.93 2.04
CA VAL A 201 0.30 5.12 2.15
C VAL A 201 -1.15 4.84 1.79
N ASN A 202 -1.36 4.02 0.75
CA ASN A 202 -2.67 3.78 0.15
C ASN A 202 -3.33 2.54 0.78
N MET A 203 -3.95 2.74 1.94
CA MET A 203 -4.61 1.69 2.70
C MET A 203 -6.14 1.84 2.74
N ASP A 204 -6.79 1.84 1.58
CA ASP A 204 -8.23 2.06 1.43
C ASP A 204 -9.09 1.10 2.28
N GLY A 205 -8.74 -0.19 2.28
CA GLY A 205 -9.43 -1.20 3.07
C GLY A 205 -9.27 -0.99 4.57
N THR A 206 -8.13 -0.43 5.01
CA THR A 206 -7.89 -0.06 6.41
C THR A 206 -8.77 1.12 6.80
N ALA A 207 -8.81 2.17 5.97
CA ALA A 207 -9.66 3.34 6.22
C ALA A 207 -11.15 2.95 6.31
N LEU A 208 -11.63 2.11 5.38
CA LEU A 208 -13.01 1.61 5.40
C LEU A 208 -13.31 0.84 6.68
N TYR A 209 -12.42 -0.08 7.06
CA TYR A 209 -12.57 -0.85 8.29
C TYR A 209 -12.62 0.03 9.53
N GLU A 210 -11.70 0.99 9.66
CA GLU A 210 -11.63 1.87 10.83
C GLU A 210 -12.87 2.75 10.94
N ALA A 211 -13.36 3.27 9.82
CA ALA A 211 -14.58 4.06 9.79
C ALA A 211 -15.81 3.23 10.22
N VAL A 212 -15.98 2.02 9.67
CA VAL A 212 -17.09 1.13 10.03
C VAL A 212 -16.99 0.67 11.48
N ALA A 213 -15.79 0.35 11.97
CA ALA A 213 -15.54 -0.05 13.34
C ALA A 213 -15.88 1.07 14.35
N ALA A 214 -15.53 2.32 14.05
CA ALA A 214 -15.82 3.46 14.92
C ALA A 214 -17.33 3.67 15.06
N ILE A 215 -18.05 3.64 13.93
CA ILE A 215 -19.51 3.77 13.90
C ILE A 215 -20.18 2.61 14.64
N PHE A 216 -19.70 1.38 14.42
CA PHE A 216 -20.21 0.20 15.11
C PHE A 216 -20.05 0.29 16.63
N ILE A 217 -18.87 0.71 17.13
CA ILE A 217 -18.63 0.87 18.56
C ILE A 217 -19.52 1.97 19.16
N ALA A 218 -19.70 3.09 18.45
CA ALA A 218 -20.61 4.14 18.89
C ALA A 218 -22.05 3.63 19.02
N GLN A 219 -22.54 2.90 18.00
CA GLN A 219 -23.88 2.30 18.01
C GLN A 219 -24.07 1.29 19.13
N MET A 220 -23.07 0.43 19.38
CA MET A 220 -23.10 -0.57 20.44
C MET A 220 -23.22 0.07 21.83
N ASN A 221 -22.59 1.24 22.02
CA ASN A 221 -22.65 2.01 23.27
C ASN A 221 -23.86 2.98 23.33
N GLY A 222 -24.74 2.97 22.34
CA GLY A 222 -25.88 3.88 22.27
C GLY A 222 -25.47 5.36 22.13
N ILE A 223 -24.28 5.64 21.63
CA ILE A 223 -23.76 6.99 21.41
C ILE A 223 -24.22 7.45 20.02
N PRO A 224 -25.15 8.43 19.93
CA PRO A 224 -25.58 8.94 18.64
C PRO A 224 -24.44 9.74 17.98
N LEU A 225 -24.08 9.37 16.76
CA LEU A 225 -23.15 10.16 15.94
C LEU A 225 -23.95 11.08 15.03
N GLY A 226 -23.72 12.38 15.14
CA GLY A 226 -24.20 13.37 14.19
C GLY A 226 -23.33 13.42 12.93
N ILE A 227 -23.71 14.28 11.99
CA ILE A 227 -22.99 14.44 10.71
C ILE A 227 -21.55 14.92 10.95
N GLY A 228 -21.34 15.79 11.95
CA GLY A 228 -20.01 16.29 12.30
C GLY A 228 -19.07 15.19 12.79
N GLU A 229 -19.54 14.29 13.66
CA GLU A 229 -18.73 13.14 14.08
C GLU A 229 -18.47 12.17 12.93
N VAL A 230 -19.43 11.92 12.03
CA VAL A 230 -19.22 11.05 10.86
C VAL A 230 -18.15 11.62 9.92
N ILE A 231 -18.14 12.93 9.67
CA ILE A 231 -17.07 13.58 8.89
C ILE A 231 -15.71 13.43 9.61
N THR A 232 -15.71 13.59 10.93
CA THR A 232 -14.50 13.42 11.74
C THR A 232 -14.01 11.97 11.69
N VAL A 233 -14.90 10.97 11.77
CA VAL A 233 -14.59 9.54 11.58
C VAL A 233 -13.92 9.33 10.23
N SER A 234 -14.50 9.86 9.15
CA SER A 234 -13.95 9.70 7.81
C SER A 234 -12.54 10.28 7.72
N LEU A 235 -12.32 11.51 8.20
CA LEU A 235 -11.02 12.17 8.09
C LEU A 235 -9.97 11.47 8.97
N THR A 236 -10.33 11.12 10.20
CA THR A 236 -9.43 10.46 11.15
C THR A 236 -9.07 9.06 10.69
N ALA A 237 -10.01 8.28 10.14
CA ALA A 237 -9.74 6.97 9.56
C ALA A 237 -8.81 7.05 8.33
N THR A 238 -9.02 8.02 7.43
CA THR A 238 -8.11 8.23 6.28
C THR A 238 -6.70 8.61 6.74
N LEU A 239 -6.58 9.46 7.76
CA LEU A 239 -5.26 9.83 8.29
C LEU A 239 -4.59 8.68 9.04
N ALA A 240 -5.37 7.90 9.80
CA ALA A 240 -4.90 6.74 10.54
C ALA A 240 -4.45 5.62 9.61
N SER A 241 -5.15 5.39 8.49
CA SER A 241 -4.78 4.38 7.50
C SER A 241 -3.42 4.64 6.85
N VAL A 242 -3.05 5.91 6.62
CA VAL A 242 -1.71 6.28 6.12
C VAL A 242 -0.61 5.98 7.15
N GLY A 243 -0.96 6.05 8.45
CA GLY A 243 -0.05 5.73 9.55
C GLY A 243 0.03 4.24 9.90
N ALA A 244 -0.84 3.41 9.32
CA ALA A 244 -0.87 1.97 9.60
C ALA A 244 0.29 1.27 8.88
N ALA A 245 1.04 0.46 9.62
CA ALA A 245 2.12 -0.32 9.04
C ALA A 245 1.57 -1.45 8.15
N SER A 246 2.27 -1.80 7.07
CA SER A 246 1.88 -2.85 6.10
C SER A 246 2.11 -4.28 6.61
N ILE A 247 1.87 -4.49 7.90
CA ILE A 247 2.02 -5.76 8.62
C ILE A 247 0.66 -6.25 9.13
N PRO A 248 0.49 -7.56 9.37
CA PRO A 248 -0.77 -8.12 9.83
C PRO A 248 -1.26 -7.46 11.13
N SER A 249 -2.57 -7.24 11.22
CA SER A 249 -3.25 -6.65 12.40
C SER A 249 -2.77 -5.26 12.85
N ALA A 250 -2.01 -4.52 12.03
CA ALA A 250 -1.58 -3.16 12.38
C ALA A 250 -2.75 -2.18 12.57
N ALA A 251 -3.84 -2.38 11.81
CA ALA A 251 -5.04 -1.54 11.83
C ALA A 251 -5.72 -1.47 13.21
N LEU A 252 -5.59 -2.50 14.04
CA LEU A 252 -6.16 -2.49 15.40
C LEU A 252 -5.46 -1.48 16.32
N ILE A 253 -4.18 -1.18 16.06
CA ILE A 253 -3.41 -0.21 16.83
C ILE A 253 -3.83 1.21 16.43
N THR A 254 -3.99 1.46 15.14
CA THR A 254 -4.43 2.76 14.62
C THR A 254 -5.89 3.04 14.95
N MET A 255 -6.72 2.00 15.13
CA MET A 255 -8.09 2.11 15.65
C MET A 255 -8.16 2.81 17.02
N LEU A 256 -7.17 2.60 17.90
CA LEU A 256 -7.10 3.31 19.20
C LEU A 256 -7.03 4.82 19.00
N LEU A 257 -6.32 5.29 17.98
CA LEU A 257 -6.18 6.70 17.67
C LEU A 257 -7.51 7.25 17.16
N VAL A 258 -8.18 6.52 16.26
CA VAL A 258 -9.49 6.91 15.71
C VAL A 258 -10.54 7.02 16.83
N LEU A 259 -10.68 6.01 17.68
CA LEU A 259 -11.66 6.05 18.79
C LEU A 259 -11.33 7.16 19.81
N SER A 260 -10.05 7.33 20.15
CA SER A 260 -9.63 8.38 21.08
C SER A 260 -9.90 9.79 20.54
N ALA A 261 -9.69 10.00 19.23
CA ALA A 261 -9.98 11.28 18.57
C ALA A 261 -11.47 11.63 18.61
N LEU A 262 -12.34 10.62 18.67
CA LEU A 262 -13.80 10.76 18.73
C LEU A 262 -14.36 10.72 20.16
N GLY A 263 -13.51 10.48 21.17
CA GLY A 263 -13.96 10.28 22.55
C GLY A 263 -14.78 8.99 22.77
N LEU A 264 -14.63 8.00 21.90
CA LEU A 264 -15.33 6.72 21.99
C LEU A 264 -14.59 5.73 22.93
N PRO A 265 -15.31 4.79 23.57
CA PRO A 265 -14.70 3.79 24.46
C PRO A 265 -13.67 2.92 23.74
N THR A 266 -12.40 3.01 24.15
CA THR A 266 -11.29 2.23 23.55
C THR A 266 -11.19 0.81 24.07
N SER A 267 -11.87 0.48 25.18
CA SER A 267 -11.98 -0.88 25.74
C SER A 267 -12.58 -1.87 24.76
N ASP A 268 -13.43 -1.37 23.86
CA ASP A 268 -14.29 -2.18 23.00
C ASP A 268 -13.58 -2.66 21.73
N ILE A 269 -12.35 -2.18 21.48
CA ILE A 269 -11.49 -2.69 20.39
C ILE A 269 -11.19 -4.17 20.58
N SER A 270 -11.16 -4.65 21.83
CA SER A 270 -10.98 -6.07 22.16
C SER A 270 -11.96 -6.99 21.41
N LEU A 271 -13.18 -6.51 21.12
CA LEU A 271 -14.19 -7.24 20.37
C LEU A 271 -13.80 -7.45 18.90
N LEU A 272 -13.06 -6.51 18.31
CA LEU A 272 -12.63 -6.56 16.92
C LEU A 272 -11.53 -7.60 16.68
N PHE A 273 -10.70 -7.89 17.68
CA PHE A 273 -9.64 -8.91 17.58
C PHE A 273 -10.18 -10.29 17.19
N ALA A 274 -11.38 -10.63 17.63
CA ALA A 274 -12.00 -11.93 17.34
C ALA A 274 -12.30 -12.15 15.84
N VAL A 275 -12.46 -11.06 15.08
CA VAL A 275 -12.85 -11.10 13.66
C VAL A 275 -11.79 -10.52 12.73
N ASP A 276 -10.80 -9.80 13.28
CA ASP A 276 -9.74 -9.15 12.51
C ASP A 276 -8.95 -10.14 11.66
N TRP A 277 -8.77 -11.39 12.11
CA TRP A 277 -8.07 -12.39 11.31
C TRP A 277 -8.67 -12.56 9.90
N LEU A 278 -9.99 -12.48 9.73
CA LEU A 278 -10.63 -12.59 8.42
C LEU A 278 -10.62 -11.25 7.69
N LEU A 279 -11.02 -10.20 8.39
CA LEU A 279 -11.17 -8.86 7.79
C LEU A 279 -9.81 -8.32 7.32
N ASP A 280 -8.74 -8.55 8.07
CA ASP A 280 -7.37 -8.12 7.74
C ASP A 280 -6.89 -8.63 6.38
N ARG A 281 -7.23 -9.89 6.07
CA ARG A 281 -6.88 -10.52 4.79
C ARG A 281 -7.60 -9.85 3.61
N LEU A 282 -8.88 -9.56 3.79
CA LEU A 282 -9.69 -8.87 2.78
C LEU A 282 -9.24 -7.41 2.60
N ARG A 283 -8.93 -6.70 3.69
CA ARG A 283 -8.36 -5.36 3.64
C ARG A 283 -7.05 -5.35 2.86
N THR A 284 -6.14 -6.24 3.21
CA THR A 284 -4.82 -6.35 2.57
C THR A 284 -4.94 -6.60 1.07
N SER A 285 -5.79 -7.55 0.66
CA SER A 285 -5.95 -7.89 -0.74
C SER A 285 -6.52 -6.72 -1.57
N ILE A 286 -7.37 -5.89 -0.95
CA ILE A 286 -7.94 -4.70 -1.59
C ILE A 286 -6.93 -3.55 -1.63
N ASN A 287 -6.13 -3.33 -0.58
CA ASN A 287 -5.07 -2.33 -0.59
C ASN A 287 -4.08 -2.60 -1.73
N VAL A 288 -3.62 -3.86 -1.88
CA VAL A 288 -2.75 -4.28 -2.98
C VAL A 288 -3.41 -4.05 -4.35
N LEU A 289 -4.72 -4.29 -4.45
CA LEU A 289 -5.46 -4.05 -5.69
C LEU A 289 -5.60 -2.55 -6.00
N GLY A 290 -5.79 -1.71 -4.98
CA GLY A 290 -5.81 -0.26 -5.10
C GLY A 290 -4.50 0.28 -5.64
N ASP A 291 -3.37 -0.16 -5.08
CA ASP A 291 -2.03 0.20 -5.54
C ASP A 291 -1.80 -0.19 -7.00
N ALA A 292 -2.26 -1.38 -7.38
CA ALA A 292 -2.17 -1.89 -8.74
C ALA A 292 -2.96 -1.05 -9.74
N TYR A 293 -4.23 -0.74 -9.43
CA TYR A 293 -5.03 0.15 -10.27
C TYR A 293 -4.44 1.56 -10.34
N GLY A 294 -3.94 2.08 -9.22
CA GLY A 294 -3.23 3.36 -9.16
C GLY A 294 -2.02 3.38 -10.10
N ALA A 295 -1.18 2.35 -10.07
CA ALA A 295 -0.04 2.22 -10.99
C ALA A 295 -0.49 2.17 -12.46
N GLY A 296 -1.59 1.47 -12.76
CA GLY A 296 -2.16 1.43 -14.12
C GLY A 296 -2.72 2.77 -14.60
N ILE A 297 -3.35 3.54 -13.72
CA ILE A 297 -3.86 4.88 -14.04
C ILE A 297 -2.70 5.85 -14.27
N VAL A 298 -1.72 5.88 -13.35
CA VAL A 298 -0.54 6.75 -13.47
C VAL A 298 0.23 6.41 -14.74
N TYR A 299 0.42 5.13 -15.05
CA TYR A 299 1.07 4.72 -16.30
C TYR A 299 0.33 5.21 -17.55
N HIS A 300 -1.01 5.16 -17.54
CA HIS A 300 -1.79 5.68 -18.67
C HIS A 300 -1.64 7.20 -18.82
N LEU A 301 -1.66 7.94 -17.72
CA LEU A 301 -1.56 9.40 -17.73
C LEU A 301 -0.15 9.92 -18.02
N SER A 302 0.89 9.18 -17.61
CA SER A 302 2.29 9.55 -17.81
C SER A 302 2.91 8.97 -19.09
N LYS A 303 2.12 8.36 -19.97
CA LYS A 303 2.64 7.63 -21.14
C LYS A 303 3.48 8.54 -22.06
N ASP A 304 2.98 9.72 -22.38
CA ASP A 304 3.68 10.66 -23.27
C ASP A 304 5.02 11.14 -22.68
N GLU A 305 5.09 11.28 -21.35
CA GLU A 305 6.32 11.65 -20.65
C GLU A 305 7.34 10.50 -20.67
N LEU A 306 6.89 9.27 -20.46
CA LEU A 306 7.74 8.08 -20.55
C LEU A 306 8.32 7.89 -21.95
N ASP A 307 7.50 8.07 -22.98
CA ASP A 307 7.91 7.95 -24.38
C ASP A 307 8.94 9.05 -24.74
N ARG A 308 8.76 10.28 -24.23
CA ARG A 308 9.76 11.36 -24.38
C ARG A 308 11.09 11.01 -23.70
N MET A 309 11.05 10.51 -22.47
CA MET A 309 12.26 10.10 -21.74
C MET A 309 13.03 9.00 -22.47
N ASP A 310 12.33 8.07 -23.13
CA ASP A 310 12.97 7.01 -23.91
C ASP A 310 13.60 7.57 -25.20
N ALA A 311 12.94 8.52 -25.87
CA ALA A 311 13.49 9.21 -27.03
C ALA A 311 14.77 9.99 -26.68
N GLU A 312 14.77 10.74 -25.57
CA GLU A 312 15.96 11.47 -25.08
C GLU A 312 17.12 10.52 -24.79
N ARG A 313 16.86 9.39 -24.12
CA ARG A 313 17.88 8.37 -23.85
C ARG A 313 18.49 7.75 -25.10
N ILE A 314 17.69 7.56 -26.15
CA ILE A 314 18.18 7.03 -27.43
C ILE A 314 19.12 8.05 -28.10
N VAL A 315 18.76 9.33 -28.05
CA VAL A 315 19.61 10.42 -28.58
C VAL A 315 20.92 10.50 -27.80
N ASP A 316 20.87 10.54 -26.47
CA ASP A 316 22.07 10.56 -25.61
C ASP A 316 22.98 9.34 -25.84
N ALA A 317 22.39 8.17 -26.05
CA ALA A 317 23.13 6.94 -26.36
C ALA A 317 23.82 6.99 -27.72
N ALA A 318 23.13 7.53 -28.73
CA ALA A 318 23.69 7.72 -30.06
C ALA A 318 24.85 8.73 -30.04
N GLU A 319 24.73 9.82 -29.27
CA GLU A 319 25.78 10.83 -29.11
C GLU A 319 26.98 10.31 -28.31
N SER A 320 26.76 9.42 -27.35
CA SER A 320 27.83 8.83 -26.51
C SER A 320 28.49 7.57 -27.10
N GLY A 321 28.05 7.11 -28.28
CA GLY A 321 28.61 5.94 -28.96
C GLY A 321 28.33 4.61 -28.26
N LEU A 322 27.39 4.56 -27.32
CA LEU A 322 26.99 3.36 -26.58
C LEU A 322 25.78 2.72 -27.28
N ALA A 323 25.95 1.57 -27.91
CA ALA A 323 24.85 0.83 -28.50
C ALA A 323 23.85 0.38 -27.42
N VAL A 324 22.66 0.98 -27.38
CA VAL A 324 21.57 0.54 -26.50
C VAL A 324 20.80 -0.58 -27.19
N GLY A 325 20.83 -1.78 -26.61
CA GLY A 325 19.95 -2.87 -27.00
C GLY A 325 18.53 -2.62 -26.49
N VAL A 326 17.72 -1.88 -27.27
CA VAL A 326 16.27 -1.80 -27.04
C VAL A 326 15.59 -2.95 -27.78
N LYS A 327 14.80 -3.77 -27.06
CA LYS A 327 13.82 -4.67 -27.67
C LYS A 327 12.77 -3.80 -28.37
N ALA A 328 12.81 -3.74 -29.69
CA ALA A 328 11.79 -3.08 -30.49
C ALA A 328 10.42 -3.72 -30.21
N SER A 329 9.52 -2.95 -29.61
CA SER A 329 8.09 -3.22 -29.64
C SER A 329 7.53 -2.59 -30.91
N GLU A 330 6.69 -3.35 -31.61
CA GLU A 330 6.10 -3.05 -32.92
C GLU A 330 5.45 -1.66 -32.99
N THR A 331 6.11 -0.72 -33.66
CA THR A 331 5.48 0.53 -34.17
C THR A 331 5.94 0.90 -35.59
N ALA A 332 6.66 0.00 -36.28
CA ALA A 332 7.10 0.20 -37.65
C ALA A 332 6.03 -0.22 -38.67
N ASP A 333 4.85 0.42 -38.66
CA ASP A 333 3.85 0.23 -39.72
C ASP A 333 3.21 1.54 -40.23
N CYS A 334 3.62 2.72 -39.72
CA CYS A 334 3.02 4.00 -40.14
C CYS A 334 3.91 4.89 -41.02
N ILE A 335 5.07 4.43 -41.50
CA ILE A 335 5.93 5.23 -42.40
C ILE A 335 6.28 4.41 -43.65
N SER A 336 5.27 4.10 -44.47
CA SER A 336 5.50 3.76 -45.88
C SER A 336 4.31 4.22 -46.73
N GLN A 337 4.28 5.51 -47.06
CA GLN A 337 3.57 5.96 -48.27
C GLN A 337 4.60 6.49 -49.26
N PRO A 338 4.65 5.99 -50.51
CA PRO A 338 5.57 6.51 -51.51
C PRO A 338 5.11 7.88 -52.00
N ILE A 339 6.08 8.78 -52.17
CA ILE A 339 5.95 10.08 -52.82
C ILE A 339 5.52 9.85 -54.29
N PRO A 340 4.47 10.50 -54.81
CA PRO A 340 4.09 10.35 -56.22
C PRO A 340 5.12 11.01 -57.14
N ALA A 341 5.60 10.24 -58.13
CA ALA A 341 6.53 10.68 -59.16
C ALA A 341 5.92 11.79 -60.02
N GLY A 342 6.68 12.89 -60.20
CA GLY A 342 6.31 14.00 -61.07
C GLY A 342 6.28 13.58 -62.55
N SER A 343 5.17 13.88 -63.22
CA SER A 343 5.02 13.80 -64.66
C SER A 343 5.77 14.94 -65.33
N SER A 344 6.87 14.63 -66.01
CA SER A 344 7.50 15.51 -66.99
C SER A 344 6.95 15.19 -68.38
N GLU A 345 5.95 15.96 -68.81
CA GLU A 345 5.60 16.11 -70.23
C GLU A 345 5.74 17.59 -70.61
N THR A 346 6.65 17.88 -71.55
CA THR A 346 6.67 19.14 -72.28
C THR A 346 7.07 18.85 -73.73
N GLN A 347 6.08 18.95 -74.62
CA GLN A 347 6.11 19.39 -76.02
C GLN A 347 7.36 19.09 -76.88
N MET A 348 7.19 18.24 -77.90
CA MET A 348 7.12 18.65 -79.32
C MET A 348 6.66 17.50 -80.20
#